data_AF-A0AA41W1I4-F1
#
_entry.id   AF-A0AA41W1I4-F1
#
_cell.length_a   1.000
_cell.length_b   1.000
_cell.length_c   1.000
_cell.angle_alpha   90.00
_cell.angle_beta   90.00
_cell.angle_gamma   90.00
#
_symmetry.space_group_name_H-M   'P 1'
#
loop_
_entity.id
_entity.type
_entity.pdbx_description
1 polymer ?
#
loop_
_entity_poly.entity_id
_entity_poly.type
_entity_poly.pdbx_seq_one_letter_code
_entity_poly.pdbx_strand_id
1 'polypeptide(L)'
;VSKALRKLGAKRTEEKVFWVDVKHNPKQTGTWECGFYVMLYMKHIMESHDTAMLSPKEMFKSEKNYGMAEIDEIRNEWINYISPILEKY
;
A
#
# COMPACT_ATOMS: atom_id res chain seq x y z
N VAL A 1 -1.17 16.45 -19.48
CA VAL A 1 -2.49 16.93 -19.96
C VAL A 1 -2.44 16.98 -21.47
N SER A 2 -3.27 16.19 -22.15
CA SER A 2 -3.34 16.24 -23.62
C SER A 2 -3.71 17.66 -24.08
N LYS A 3 -3.28 18.06 -25.27
CA LYS A 3 -3.46 19.42 -25.82
C LYS A 3 -4.93 19.89 -25.81
N ALA A 4 -5.87 18.94 -25.89
CA ALA A 4 -7.31 19.17 -25.82
C ALA A 4 -7.77 19.75 -24.47
N LEU A 5 -7.26 19.24 -23.36
CA LEU A 5 -7.69 19.64 -22.01
C LEU A 5 -7.17 21.04 -21.62
N ARG A 6 -6.01 21.48 -22.14
CA ARG A 6 -5.54 22.87 -21.97
C ARG A 6 -6.44 23.89 -22.69
N LYS A 7 -7.04 23.52 -23.82
CA LYS A 7 -7.97 24.40 -24.57
C LYS A 7 -9.29 24.62 -23.83
N LEU A 8 -9.70 23.69 -22.95
CA LEU A 8 -10.94 23.78 -22.17
C LEU A 8 -10.79 24.55 -20.86
N GLY A 9 -9.67 25.25 -20.64
CA GLY A 9 -9.47 26.07 -19.43
C GLY A 9 -9.27 25.26 -18.14
N ALA A 10 -9.13 23.94 -18.23
CA ALA A 10 -8.80 23.09 -17.09
C ALA A 10 -7.39 23.41 -16.58
N LYS A 11 -7.31 24.26 -15.55
CA LYS A 11 -6.09 24.44 -14.77
C LYS A 11 -5.90 23.20 -13.91
N ARG A 12 -4.77 22.50 -14.07
CA ARG A 12 -4.33 21.57 -13.02
C ARG A 12 -4.08 22.42 -11.78
N THR A 13 -4.73 22.08 -10.66
CA THR A 13 -4.13 22.38 -9.37
C THR A 13 -2.81 21.61 -9.36
N GLU A 14 -1.68 22.32 -9.38
CA GLU A 14 -0.39 21.71 -9.08
C GLU A 14 -0.39 21.44 -7.58
N GLU A 15 -1.09 20.37 -7.16
CA GLU A 15 -0.97 19.88 -5.80
C GLU A 15 0.50 19.54 -5.57
N LYS A 16 1.13 20.28 -4.63
CA LYS A 16 2.50 20.01 -4.22
C LYS A 16 2.54 18.64 -3.57
N VAL A 17 3.28 17.73 -4.19
CA VAL A 17 3.57 16.41 -3.62
C VAL A 17 4.67 16.59 -2.57
N PHE A 18 4.38 16.20 -1.34
CA PHE A 18 5.36 16.14 -0.26
C PHE A 18 5.79 14.69 -0.06
N TRP A 19 7.04 14.40 -0.41
CA TRP A 19 7.65 13.10 -0.15
C TRP A 19 8.10 13.01 1.30
N VAL A 20 7.78 11.91 1.97
CA VAL A 20 8.20 11.66 3.36
C VAL A 20 8.88 10.31 3.45
N ASP A 21 10.07 10.30 4.05
CA ASP A 21 10.77 9.07 4.38
C ASP A 21 10.17 8.40 5.61
N VAL A 22 9.75 7.15 5.44
CA VAL A 22 9.26 6.28 6.51
C VAL A 22 10.45 5.47 7.04
N LYS A 23 10.91 5.75 8.26
CA LYS A 23 12.19 5.19 8.76
C LYS A 23 12.11 3.81 9.39
N HIS A 24 10.94 3.44 9.94
CA HIS A 24 10.77 2.24 10.76
C HIS A 24 9.93 1.17 10.06
N ASN A 25 9.81 1.23 8.73
CA ASN A 25 9.04 0.22 8.01
C ASN A 25 9.73 -1.16 8.07
N PRO A 26 8.96 -2.24 8.19
CA PRO A 26 9.47 -3.61 8.07
C PRO A 26 10.29 -3.76 6.79
N LYS A 27 11.49 -4.32 6.85
CA LYS A 27 12.34 -4.51 5.66
C LYS A 27 12.35 -5.98 5.28
N GLN A 28 12.08 -6.25 4.01
CA GLN A 28 12.21 -7.61 3.49
C GLN A 28 13.66 -8.08 3.59
N THR A 29 13.85 -9.36 3.88
CA THR A 29 15.17 -9.96 4.10
C THR A 29 15.56 -10.93 2.98
N GLY A 30 14.57 -11.47 2.28
CA GLY A 30 14.69 -12.33 1.10
C GLY A 30 14.40 -11.59 -0.21
N THR A 31 14.14 -12.39 -1.25
CA THR A 31 14.15 -11.96 -2.65
C THR A 31 12.80 -12.05 -3.35
N TRP A 32 11.82 -12.73 -2.77
CA TRP A 32 10.56 -13.07 -3.47
C TRP A 32 9.32 -12.50 -2.79
N GLU A 33 9.44 -12.09 -1.53
CA GLU A 33 8.32 -11.67 -0.69
C GLU A 33 7.93 -10.19 -0.86
N CYS A 34 8.60 -9.46 -1.77
CA CYS A 34 8.37 -8.02 -1.98
C CYS A 34 6.90 -7.67 -2.25
N GLY A 35 6.20 -8.50 -3.02
CA GLY A 35 4.77 -8.32 -3.29
C GLY A 35 3.90 -8.46 -2.05
N PHE A 36 4.24 -9.39 -1.15
CA PHE A 36 3.54 -9.56 0.13
C PHE A 36 3.79 -8.40 1.08
N TYR A 37 5.00 -7.84 1.09
CA TYR A 37 5.31 -6.65 1.87
C TYR A 37 4.46 -5.46 1.42
N VAL A 38 4.30 -5.26 0.11
CA VAL A 38 3.42 -4.20 -0.43
C VAL A 38 1.97 -4.39 0.02
N MET A 39 1.45 -5.62 -0.04
CA MET A 39 0.10 -5.93 0.43
C MET A 39 -0.06 -5.66 1.94
N LEU A 40 0.91 -6.07 2.75
CA LEU A 40 0.93 -5.81 4.19
C LEU A 40 1.01 -4.32 4.52
N TYR A 41 1.80 -3.54 3.77
CA TYR A 41 1.81 -2.08 3.92
C TYR A 41 0.44 -1.48 3.62
N MET A 42 -0.18 -1.86 2.49
CA MET A 42 -1.50 -1.36 2.12
C MET A 42 -2.56 -1.69 3.18
N LYS A 43 -2.57 -2.93 3.68
CA LYS A 43 -3.47 -3.35 4.77
C LYS A 43 -3.27 -2.49 6.02
N HIS A 44 -2.03 -2.33 6.49
CA HIS A 44 -1.75 -1.51 7.67
C HIS A 44 -2.10 -0.03 7.49
N ILE A 45 -1.88 0.54 6.31
CA ILE A 45 -2.28 1.91 6.01
C ILE A 45 -3.80 2.05 6.17
N MET A 46 -4.56 1.11 5.61
CA MET A 46 -6.02 1.11 5.71
C MET A 46 -6.51 0.94 7.15
N GLU A 47 -5.91 0.01 7.91
CA GLU A 47 -6.25 -0.24 9.31
C GLU A 47 -5.88 0.93 10.24
N SER A 48 -4.82 1.68 9.91
CA SER A 48 -4.42 2.86 10.69
C SER A 48 -5.44 4.01 10.60
N HIS A 49 -6.34 3.96 9.60
CA HIS A 49 -7.23 5.06 9.20
C HIS A 49 -6.52 6.37 8.82
N ASP A 50 -5.18 6.40 8.83
CA ASP A 50 -4.35 7.50 8.34
C ASP A 50 -4.06 7.34 6.84
N THR A 51 -5.12 7.24 6.04
CA THR A 51 -5.02 7.08 4.58
C THR A 51 -4.44 8.33 3.90
N ALA A 52 -4.50 9.48 4.56
CA ALA A 52 -3.93 10.74 4.10
C ALA A 52 -2.44 10.89 4.44
N MET A 53 -1.81 9.92 5.11
CA MET A 53 -0.41 10.00 5.56
C MET A 53 -0.14 11.29 6.34
N LEU A 54 -1.00 11.62 7.31
CA LEU A 54 -0.83 12.78 8.18
C LEU A 54 0.35 12.58 9.13
N SER A 55 0.60 11.33 9.55
CA SER A 55 1.66 10.97 10.49
C SER A 55 2.49 9.76 10.00
N PRO A 56 3.12 9.83 8.81
CA PRO A 56 3.84 8.70 8.20
C PRO A 56 5.05 8.24 9.02
N LYS A 57 5.61 9.12 9.85
CA LYS A 57 6.70 8.79 10.79
C LYS A 57 6.24 7.91 11.95
N GLU A 58 4.95 7.92 12.27
CA GLU A 58 4.35 7.14 13.36
C GLU A 58 3.84 5.78 12.88
N MET A 59 3.57 5.64 11.58
CA MET A 59 2.87 4.50 10.96
C MET A 59 3.48 3.12 11.22
N PHE A 60 4.80 3.06 11.42
CA PHE A 60 5.52 1.81 11.69
C PHE A 60 6.42 1.90 12.93
N LYS A 61 6.07 2.76 13.91
CA LYS A 61 6.89 2.92 15.12
C LYS A 61 6.87 1.73 16.06
N SER A 62 5.76 0.99 16.11
CA SER A 62 5.81 -0.36 16.65
C SER A 62 6.64 -1.17 15.66
N GLU A 63 7.76 -1.75 16.09
CA GLU A 63 8.66 -2.59 15.28
C GLU A 63 7.92 -3.80 14.70
N LYS A 64 7.05 -3.57 13.71
CA LYS A 64 6.32 -4.62 13.02
C LYS A 64 7.32 -5.35 12.15
N ASN A 65 7.39 -6.66 12.33
CA ASN A 65 8.15 -7.54 11.46
C ASN A 65 7.15 -8.32 10.61
N TYR A 66 7.40 -8.38 9.31
CA TYR A 66 6.60 -9.18 8.39
C TYR A 66 7.30 -10.52 8.20
N GLY A 67 6.99 -11.45 9.10
CA GLY A 67 7.46 -12.82 9.03
C GLY A 67 6.62 -13.66 8.09
N MET A 68 6.93 -14.97 8.08
CA MET A 68 6.14 -15.94 7.32
C MET A 68 4.69 -16.01 7.80
N ALA A 69 4.43 -15.78 9.09
CA ALA A 69 3.08 -15.83 9.65
C ALA A 69 2.16 -14.75 9.03
N GLU A 70 2.64 -13.50 8.97
CA GLU A 70 1.91 -12.38 8.36
C GLU A 70 1.74 -12.56 6.84
N ILE A 71 2.76 -13.13 6.18
CA ILE A 71 2.69 -13.46 4.76
C ILE A 71 1.65 -14.56 4.52
N ASP A 72 1.64 -15.61 5.34
CA ASP A 72 0.70 -16.73 5.22
C ASP A 72 -0.73 -16.26 5.50
N GLU A 73 -0.94 -15.35 6.45
CA GLU A 73 -2.23 -14.73 6.72
C GLU A 73 -2.75 -13.97 5.49
N ILE A 74 -1.96 -13.06 4.92
CA ILE A 74 -2.37 -12.35 3.70
C ILE A 74 -2.59 -13.32 2.53
N ARG A 75 -1.76 -14.36 2.39
CA ARG A 75 -1.94 -15.36 1.34
C ARG A 75 -3.29 -16.07 1.48
N ASN A 76 -3.65 -16.47 2.70
CA ASN A 76 -4.92 -17.13 2.98
C ASN A 76 -6.10 -16.18 2.74
N GLU A 77 -6.03 -14.92 3.16
CA GLU A 77 -7.05 -13.91 2.86
C GLU A 77 -7.26 -13.74 1.36
N TRP A 78 -6.17 -13.64 0.60
CA TRP A 78 -6.21 -13.46 -0.84
C TRP A 78 -6.79 -14.69 -1.56
N ILE A 79 -6.38 -15.89 -1.16
CA ILE A 79 -6.94 -17.15 -1.67
C ILE A 79 -8.43 -17.22 -1.37
N ASN A 80 -8.85 -16.96 -0.13
CA ASN A 80 -10.26 -17.00 0.26
C ASN A 80 -11.11 -16.00 -0.53
N TYR A 81 -10.55 -14.84 -0.88
CA TYR A 81 -11.23 -13.86 -1.72
C TYR A 81 -11.36 -14.32 -3.19
N ILE A 82 -10.30 -14.91 -3.75
CA ILE A 82 -10.23 -15.27 -5.18
C ILE A 82 -10.87 -16.62 -5.50
N SER A 83 -10.79 -17.62 -4.61
CA SER A 83 -11.30 -18.98 -4.88
C SER A 83 -12.75 -18.99 -5.39
N PRO A 84 -13.71 -18.27 -4.77
CA PRO A 84 -15.10 -18.25 -5.26
C PRO A 84 -15.27 -17.51 -6.61
N ILE A 85 -14.29 -16.68 -7.00
CA ILE A 85 -14.27 -16.02 -8.31
C ILE A 85 -13.79 -17.00 -9.37
N LEU A 86 -12.74 -17.77 -9.07
CA LEU A 86 -12.20 -18.77 -9.99
C LEU A 86 -13.16 -19.93 -10.22
N GLU A 87 -13.90 -20.36 -9.20
CA GLU A 87 -14.93 -21.41 -9.33
C GLU A 87 -16.09 -21.03 -10.26
N LYS A 88 -16.23 -19.74 -10.61
CA LYS A 88 -17.26 -19.26 -11.54
C LYS A 88 -16.80 -19.24 -13.00
N TYR A 89 -15.55 -19.56 -13.29
CA TYR A 89 -14.97 -19.65 -14.63
C TYR A 89 -14.53 -21.08 -14.96
#